data_AF-A0A6H0Y6N6-F1
#
_entry.id   AF-A0A6H0Y6N6-F1
#
_cell.length_a   1.000
_cell.length_b   1.000
_cell.length_c   1.000
_cell.angle_alpha   90.00
_cell.angle_beta   90.00
_cell.angle_gamma   90.00
#
_symmetry.space_group_name_H-M   'P 1'
#
loop_
_entity.id
_entity.type
_entity.pdbx_description
1 polymer ?
#
loop_
_entity_poly.entity_id
_entity_poly.type
_entity_poly.pdbx_seq_one_letter_code
_entity_poly.pdbx_strand_id
1 'polypeptide(L)'
;MLARCNARKGISIYLRLDSSLGAETASHHTPNTTSDIPDLVPQDRVSQAAYTHAEEHLQPSVLAHSLRVFLYARGLSARQHARTEAWHSSARGHLLFTACIFHDFGACSLHDDGEFRFEIEGADAAVSFLKSQGNTSEADQHEVWVAIACHTSPHIGERISALARIIREAALLDFHRLSDVQVVNQPPEDTSKLFVIEEEVKQIEALFPRDSIEKVLANSLVAQAQRKGRQGKLLVAAGLAIFESSRAGARLAGCKQGILMN
;
A
#
# COMPACT_ATOMS: atom_id res chain seq x y z
N MET A 1 11.86 16.36 -1.88
CA MET A 1 13.06 16.19 -2.74
C MET A 1 13.55 14.76 -2.56
N LEU A 2 12.83 13.79 -3.12
CA LEU A 2 13.18 12.38 -3.08
C LEU A 2 14.47 12.19 -3.90
N ALA A 3 15.45 11.49 -3.31
CA ALA A 3 16.78 11.36 -3.88
C ALA A 3 16.73 10.63 -5.23
N ARG A 4 17.45 11.18 -6.23
CA ARG A 4 17.66 10.57 -7.54
C ARG A 4 18.32 9.19 -7.37
N CYS A 5 17.52 8.13 -7.38
CA CYS A 5 18.04 6.77 -7.38
C CYS A 5 18.19 6.30 -8.84
N ASN A 6 19.43 6.22 -9.31
CA ASN A 6 19.76 5.68 -10.63
C ASN A 6 19.65 4.14 -10.57
N ALA A 7 18.41 3.63 -10.53
CA ALA A 7 18.09 2.27 -10.12
C ALA A 7 18.23 1.21 -11.24
N ARG A 8 19.14 1.40 -12.20
CA ARG A 8 19.25 0.53 -13.39
C ARG A 8 19.94 -0.83 -13.19
N LYS A 9 20.41 -1.19 -11.98
CA LYS A 9 21.17 -2.44 -11.78
C LYS A 9 20.66 -3.41 -10.71
N GLY A 10 19.53 -3.15 -10.04
CA GLY A 10 18.99 -4.05 -9.00
C GLY A 10 17.55 -4.54 -9.21
N ILE A 11 16.72 -3.83 -9.98
CA ILE A 11 15.27 -4.06 -10.06
C ILE A 11 14.95 -5.08 -11.18
N SER A 12 15.58 -6.24 -11.15
CA SER A 12 15.53 -7.16 -12.30
C SER A 12 14.22 -7.96 -12.42
N ILE A 13 13.36 -8.01 -11.40
CA ILE A 13 12.16 -8.87 -11.40
C ILE A 13 10.88 -8.06 -11.55
N TYR A 14 10.82 -6.87 -10.96
CA TYR A 14 9.68 -5.95 -11.06
C TYR A 14 9.59 -5.25 -12.42
N LEU A 15 10.73 -5.01 -13.09
CA LEU A 15 10.78 -4.52 -14.47
C LEU A 15 10.65 -5.65 -15.51
N ARG A 16 10.87 -6.92 -15.14
CA ARG A 16 10.74 -8.06 -16.07
C ARG A 16 9.31 -8.49 -16.32
N LEU A 17 8.38 -8.16 -15.42
CA LEU A 17 6.95 -8.47 -15.61
C LEU A 17 6.33 -7.72 -16.81
N ASP A 18 6.99 -6.66 -17.32
CA ASP A 18 6.54 -5.90 -18.51
C ASP A 18 7.09 -6.44 -19.85
N SER A 19 7.99 -7.44 -19.84
CA SER A 19 8.69 -7.88 -21.06
C SER A 19 7.85 -8.71 -22.05
N SER A 20 6.54 -8.84 -21.83
CA SER A 20 5.59 -9.39 -22.81
C SER A 20 4.80 -8.33 -23.59
N LEU A 21 5.15 -7.05 -23.48
CA LEU A 21 4.47 -5.96 -24.19
C LEU A 21 5.27 -5.56 -25.44
N GLY A 22 4.63 -5.70 -26.59
CA GLY A 22 5.18 -5.41 -27.91
C GLY A 22 5.65 -3.96 -28.07
N ALA A 23 6.72 -3.81 -28.85
CA ALA A 23 7.25 -2.52 -29.25
C ALA A 23 6.30 -1.83 -30.23
N GLU A 24 5.78 -0.65 -29.86
CA GLU A 24 5.26 0.32 -30.84
C GLU A 24 5.91 1.70 -30.65
N THR A 25 6.67 2.03 -31.70
CA THR A 25 7.15 3.32 -32.23
C THR A 25 7.10 4.58 -31.36
N ALA A 26 8.31 5.11 -31.09
CA ALA A 26 8.56 6.43 -30.55
C ALA A 26 8.09 7.56 -31.51
N SER A 27 7.39 8.54 -30.95
CA SER A 27 7.14 9.86 -31.56
C SER A 27 7.56 10.95 -30.58
N HIS A 28 8.27 11.94 -31.11
CA HIS A 28 8.88 13.07 -30.42
C HIS A 28 7.88 13.87 -29.56
N HIS A 29 8.24 14.13 -28.30
CA HIS A 29 7.61 15.19 -27.51
C HIS A 29 8.68 16.03 -26.78
N THR A 30 8.50 17.35 -26.83
CA THR A 30 9.33 18.41 -26.24
C THR A 30 9.34 18.36 -24.71
N PRO A 31 10.38 18.92 -24.06
CA PRO A 31 10.59 18.79 -22.62
C PRO A 31 9.55 19.62 -21.87
N ASN A 32 8.52 18.97 -21.36
CA ASN A 32 7.62 19.57 -20.38
C ASN A 32 8.15 19.21 -18.99
N THR A 33 8.23 20.20 -18.10
CA THR A 33 8.64 20.10 -16.70
C THR A 33 7.84 19.04 -15.97
N THR A 34 8.31 17.79 -15.98
CA THR A 34 7.72 16.68 -15.23
C THR A 34 8.22 16.75 -13.79
N SER A 35 7.30 16.69 -12.82
CA SER A 35 7.65 16.16 -11.49
C SER A 35 8.43 14.86 -11.70
N ASP A 36 9.52 14.63 -10.97
CA ASP A 36 10.37 13.44 -11.12
C ASP A 36 9.61 12.21 -10.57
N ILE A 37 8.58 11.73 -11.29
CA ILE A 37 7.82 10.53 -10.94
C ILE A 37 8.76 9.32 -11.03
N PRO A 38 8.86 8.48 -9.98
CA PRO A 38 9.75 7.32 -10.02
C PRO A 38 9.40 6.36 -11.17
N ASP A 39 10.42 5.84 -11.87
CA ASP A 39 10.27 4.83 -12.95
C ASP A 39 9.46 3.58 -12.54
N LEU A 40 9.33 3.34 -11.23
CA LEU A 40 8.59 2.23 -10.63
C LEU A 40 7.06 2.43 -10.63
N VAL A 41 6.59 3.67 -10.82
CA VAL A 41 5.17 3.98 -10.99
C VAL A 41 4.74 3.53 -12.39
N PRO A 42 3.62 2.80 -12.54
CA PRO A 42 3.13 2.40 -13.85
C PRO A 42 2.94 3.61 -14.77
N GLN A 43 3.35 3.47 -16.03
CA GLN A 43 3.38 4.59 -16.98
C GLN A 43 2.00 4.93 -17.58
N ASP A 44 0.95 4.20 -17.19
CA ASP A 44 -0.41 4.51 -17.61
C ASP A 44 -0.89 5.83 -16.97
N ARG A 45 -1.79 6.52 -17.69
CA ARG A 45 -2.31 7.83 -17.30
C ARG A 45 -2.89 7.85 -15.88
N VAL A 46 -3.63 6.82 -15.49
CA VAL A 46 -4.35 6.78 -14.20
C VAL A 46 -3.35 6.67 -13.05
N SER A 47 -2.35 5.79 -13.19
CA SER A 47 -1.30 5.62 -12.19
C SER A 47 -0.43 6.87 -12.04
N GLN A 48 -0.02 7.50 -13.14
CA GLN A 48 0.75 8.75 -13.09
C GLN A 48 -0.04 9.88 -12.42
N ALA A 49 -1.34 10.03 -12.75
CA ALA A 49 -2.20 11.02 -12.11
C ALA A 49 -2.43 10.72 -10.62
N ALA A 50 -2.57 9.45 -10.23
CA ALA A 50 -2.72 9.04 -8.84
C ALA A 50 -1.46 9.36 -8.02
N TYR A 51 -0.28 9.11 -8.59
CA TYR A 51 1.00 9.47 -7.95
C TYR A 51 1.09 10.97 -7.71
N THR A 52 0.85 11.79 -8.73
CA THR A 52 0.93 13.26 -8.60
C THR A 52 -0.06 13.77 -7.54
N HIS A 53 -1.30 13.27 -7.57
CA HIS A 53 -2.30 13.64 -6.57
C HIS A 53 -1.86 13.25 -5.15
N ALA A 54 -1.27 12.07 -4.99
CA ALA A 54 -0.76 11.63 -3.70
C ALA A 54 0.47 12.42 -3.24
N GLU A 55 1.38 12.75 -4.14
CA GLU A 55 2.57 13.56 -3.86
C GLU A 55 2.22 14.97 -3.37
N GLU A 56 1.14 15.54 -3.89
CA GLU A 56 0.65 16.85 -3.46
C GLU A 56 0.05 16.86 -2.05
N HIS A 57 -0.56 15.75 -1.60
CA HIS A 57 -1.42 15.73 -0.40
C HIS A 57 -0.93 14.84 0.75
N LEU A 58 -0.19 13.77 0.45
CA LEU A 58 0.33 12.86 1.47
C LEU A 58 1.62 13.38 2.09
N GLN A 59 1.82 13.04 3.36
CA GLN A 59 3.14 13.18 3.97
C GLN A 59 4.15 12.29 3.22
N PRO A 60 5.41 12.73 3.03
CA PRO A 60 6.39 11.96 2.27
C PRO A 60 6.58 10.51 2.74
N SER A 61 6.54 10.26 4.05
CA SER A 61 6.64 8.90 4.61
C SER A 61 5.41 8.04 4.27
N VAL A 62 4.22 8.65 4.19
CA VAL A 62 2.97 7.96 3.85
C VAL A 62 2.95 7.64 2.35
N LEU A 63 3.38 8.56 1.49
CA LEU A 63 3.56 8.26 0.07
C LEU A 63 4.59 7.12 -0.13
N ALA A 64 5.73 7.18 0.55
CA ALA A 64 6.75 6.14 0.51
C ALA A 64 6.17 4.78 0.96
N HIS A 65 5.35 4.76 2.00
CA HIS A 65 4.62 3.56 2.44
C HIS A 65 3.68 3.03 1.35
N SER A 66 2.82 3.85 0.78
CA SER A 66 1.93 3.44 -0.30
C SER A 66 2.67 2.87 -1.52
N LEU A 67 3.86 3.41 -1.85
CA LEU A 67 4.71 2.87 -2.91
C LEU A 67 5.32 1.52 -2.55
N ARG A 68 5.78 1.31 -1.31
CA ARG A 68 6.23 -0.01 -0.84
C ARG A 68 5.10 -1.03 -0.87
N VAL A 69 3.92 -0.65 -0.38
CA VAL A 69 2.69 -1.47 -0.43
C VAL A 69 2.37 -1.87 -1.87
N PHE A 70 2.43 -0.94 -2.82
CA PHE A 70 2.25 -1.26 -4.25
C PHE A 70 3.26 -2.29 -4.76
N LEU A 71 4.55 -2.14 -4.45
CA LEU A 71 5.57 -3.07 -4.92
C LEU A 71 5.40 -4.46 -4.31
N TYR A 72 5.07 -4.55 -3.03
CA TYR A 72 4.72 -5.83 -2.41
C TYR A 72 3.47 -6.44 -3.05
N ALA A 73 2.40 -5.65 -3.18
CA ALA A 73 1.13 -6.06 -3.76
C ALA A 73 1.29 -6.59 -5.20
N ARG A 74 2.08 -5.90 -6.03
CA ARG A 74 2.41 -6.33 -7.39
C ARG A 74 3.17 -7.66 -7.39
N GLY A 75 4.14 -7.80 -6.50
CA GLY A 75 4.93 -9.03 -6.36
C GLY A 75 4.10 -10.22 -5.87
N LEU A 76 3.17 -10.00 -4.92
CA LEU A 76 2.24 -11.01 -4.44
C LEU A 76 1.27 -11.44 -5.56
N SER A 77 0.70 -10.48 -6.29
CA SER A 77 -0.21 -10.76 -7.41
C SER A 77 0.47 -11.57 -8.53
N ALA A 78 1.74 -11.27 -8.83
CA ALA A 78 2.49 -11.97 -9.88
C ALA A 78 2.90 -13.40 -9.51
N ARG A 79 3.06 -13.70 -8.22
CA ARG A 79 3.53 -15.03 -7.76
C ARG A 79 2.41 -15.99 -7.41
N GLN A 80 1.20 -15.47 -7.17
CA GLN A 80 0.09 -16.25 -6.63
C GLN A 80 -1.20 -16.18 -7.46
N HIS A 81 -1.09 -16.24 -8.79
CA HIS A 81 -2.23 -16.17 -9.72
C HIS A 81 -3.47 -16.99 -9.31
N ALA A 82 -3.29 -18.18 -8.70
CA ALA A 82 -4.38 -19.04 -8.26
C ALA A 82 -5.21 -18.49 -7.08
N ARG A 83 -4.69 -17.54 -6.31
CA ARG A 83 -5.36 -16.94 -5.14
C ARG A 83 -5.58 -15.44 -5.25
N THR A 84 -4.87 -14.77 -6.16
CA THR A 84 -4.81 -13.31 -6.19
C THR A 84 -5.41 -12.68 -7.43
N GLU A 85 -5.89 -13.41 -8.44
CA GLU A 85 -6.18 -12.84 -9.77
C GLU A 85 -4.98 -12.05 -10.36
N ALA A 86 -5.01 -11.75 -11.66
CA ALA A 86 -3.91 -11.06 -12.33
C ALA A 86 -3.99 -9.51 -12.13
N TRP A 87 -4.09 -9.03 -10.89
CA TRP A 87 -4.13 -7.57 -10.59
C TRP A 87 -2.88 -6.81 -11.04
N HIS A 88 -1.73 -7.48 -11.15
CA HIS A 88 -0.52 -6.89 -11.74
C HIS A 88 -0.56 -6.73 -13.27
N SER A 89 -1.57 -7.31 -13.95
CA SER A 89 -1.66 -7.23 -15.42
C SER A 89 -1.89 -5.80 -15.90
N SER A 90 -1.52 -5.51 -17.15
CA SER A 90 -1.75 -4.18 -17.76
C SER A 90 -3.22 -3.74 -17.74
N ALA A 91 -4.16 -4.70 -17.78
CA ALA A 91 -5.59 -4.41 -17.72
C ALA A 91 -6.08 -3.89 -16.36
N ARG A 92 -5.41 -4.28 -15.26
CA ARG A 92 -5.86 -4.01 -13.88
C ARG A 92 -4.82 -3.34 -12.99
N GLY A 93 -3.59 -3.16 -13.48
CA GLY A 93 -2.46 -2.61 -12.72
C GLY A 93 -2.73 -1.20 -12.20
N HIS A 94 -3.47 -0.39 -12.96
CA HIS A 94 -3.87 0.95 -12.53
C HIS A 94 -4.85 0.93 -11.34
N LEU A 95 -5.72 -0.09 -11.25
CA LEU A 95 -6.63 -0.27 -10.11
C LEU A 95 -5.86 -0.73 -8.87
N LEU A 96 -4.92 -1.67 -9.04
CA LEU A 96 -4.02 -2.10 -7.98
C LEU A 96 -3.20 -0.92 -7.43
N PHE A 97 -2.61 -0.12 -8.33
CA PHE A 97 -1.84 1.06 -7.99
C PHE A 97 -2.71 2.08 -7.26
N THR A 98 -3.90 2.40 -7.79
CA THR A 98 -4.84 3.34 -7.16
C THR A 98 -5.22 2.86 -5.75
N ALA A 99 -5.57 1.58 -5.57
CA ALA A 99 -5.89 1.04 -4.26
C ALA A 99 -4.73 1.20 -3.26
N CYS A 100 -3.49 0.90 -3.68
CA CYS A 100 -2.31 1.09 -2.84
C CYS A 100 -2.04 2.55 -2.50
N ILE A 101 -2.15 3.45 -3.48
CA ILE A 101 -1.90 4.89 -3.28
C ILE A 101 -2.92 5.52 -2.34
N PHE A 102 -4.19 5.13 -2.46
CA PHE A 102 -5.28 5.77 -1.73
C PHE A 102 -5.63 5.10 -0.38
N HIS A 103 -5.06 3.94 -0.04
CA HIS A 103 -5.54 3.18 1.14
C HIS A 103 -5.46 3.95 2.46
N ASP A 104 -4.44 4.81 2.62
CA ASP A 104 -4.23 5.69 3.77
C ASP A 104 -4.60 7.16 3.48
N PHE A 105 -5.20 7.47 2.33
CA PHE A 105 -5.44 8.85 1.91
C PHE A 105 -6.42 9.59 2.81
N GLY A 106 -7.37 8.88 3.41
CA GLY A 106 -8.27 9.45 4.43
C GLY A 106 -7.55 9.93 5.70
N ALA A 107 -6.27 9.58 5.90
CA ALA A 107 -5.46 10.09 7.00
C ALA A 107 -4.78 11.45 6.69
N CYS A 108 -4.90 11.96 5.45
CA CYS A 108 -4.37 13.28 5.10
C CYS A 108 -5.25 14.42 5.65
N SER A 109 -4.71 15.65 5.66
CA SER A 109 -5.40 16.81 6.23
C SER A 109 -6.64 17.25 5.45
N LEU A 110 -6.80 16.82 4.18
CA LEU A 110 -8.02 17.08 3.41
C LEU A 110 -9.27 16.42 4.00
N HIS A 111 -9.10 15.37 4.82
CA HIS A 111 -10.18 14.62 5.43
C HIS A 111 -10.26 14.86 6.96
N ASP A 112 -9.66 15.95 7.43
CA ASP A 112 -9.66 16.34 8.85
C ASP A 112 -11.07 16.62 9.37
N ASP A 113 -11.96 17.09 8.50
CA ASP A 113 -13.38 17.38 8.75
C ASP A 113 -14.33 16.27 8.28
N GLY A 114 -13.82 15.19 7.68
CA GLY A 114 -14.61 14.05 7.22
C GLY A 114 -15.41 13.37 8.35
N GLU A 115 -16.57 12.82 8.04
CA GLU A 115 -17.47 12.24 9.06
C GLU A 115 -17.20 10.76 9.34
N PHE A 116 -16.42 10.10 8.48
CA PHE A 116 -16.21 8.65 8.53
C PHE A 116 -14.82 8.26 9.02
N ARG A 117 -14.60 6.95 9.13
CA ARG A 117 -13.26 6.40 9.40
C ARG A 117 -12.34 6.71 8.22
N PHE A 118 -11.05 6.86 8.48
CA PHE A 118 -10.08 7.19 7.43
C PHE A 118 -10.06 6.15 6.29
N GLU A 119 -10.38 4.89 6.56
CA GLU A 119 -10.49 3.85 5.53
C GLU A 119 -11.65 4.13 4.55
N ILE A 120 -12.77 4.64 5.06
CA ILE A 120 -13.93 5.00 4.22
C ILE A 120 -13.63 6.29 3.46
N GLU A 121 -13.06 7.29 4.13
CA GLU A 121 -12.65 8.55 3.49
C GLU A 121 -11.65 8.31 2.34
N GLY A 122 -10.67 7.42 2.55
CA GLY A 122 -9.72 7.02 1.50
C GLY A 122 -10.37 6.23 0.36
N ALA A 123 -11.32 5.34 0.68
CA ALA A 123 -12.06 4.59 -0.32
C ALA A 123 -12.94 5.50 -1.20
N ASP A 124 -13.64 6.46 -0.59
CA ASP A 124 -14.45 7.46 -1.29
C ASP A 124 -13.58 8.38 -2.15
N ALA A 125 -12.42 8.81 -1.62
CA ALA A 125 -11.43 9.60 -2.37
C ALA A 125 -10.93 8.83 -3.61
N ALA A 126 -10.63 7.54 -3.48
CA ALA A 126 -10.19 6.71 -4.60
C ALA A 126 -11.27 6.58 -5.69
N VAL A 127 -12.53 6.37 -5.32
CA VAL A 127 -13.65 6.29 -6.27
C VAL A 127 -13.88 7.63 -6.95
N SER A 128 -13.84 8.73 -6.20
CA SER A 128 -13.93 10.09 -6.75
C SER A 128 -12.81 10.36 -7.76
N PHE A 129 -11.58 9.97 -7.42
CA PHE A 129 -10.42 10.05 -8.30
C PHE A 129 -10.62 9.22 -9.58
N LEU A 130 -10.99 7.94 -9.48
CA LEU A 130 -11.21 7.07 -10.64
C LEU A 130 -12.31 7.61 -11.56
N LYS A 131 -13.42 8.10 -10.99
CA LYS A 131 -14.48 8.77 -11.76
C LYS A 131 -13.95 9.98 -12.54
N SER A 132 -13.06 10.77 -11.93
CA SER A 132 -12.44 11.93 -12.59
C SER A 132 -11.48 11.54 -13.74
N GLN A 133 -10.86 10.36 -13.67
CA GLN A 133 -9.97 9.88 -14.73
C GLN A 133 -10.74 9.34 -15.94
N GLY A 134 -11.99 8.90 -15.75
CA GLY A 134 -12.83 8.29 -16.76
C GLY A 134 -12.46 6.84 -17.07
N ASN A 135 -13.36 6.12 -17.76
CA ASN A 135 -13.15 4.75 -18.26
C ASN A 135 -12.95 3.63 -17.22
N THR A 136 -13.26 3.83 -15.95
CA THR A 136 -13.31 2.75 -14.94
C THR A 136 -14.75 2.30 -14.71
N SER A 137 -15.01 1.00 -14.78
CA SER A 137 -16.36 0.45 -14.54
C SER A 137 -16.80 0.63 -13.08
N GLU A 138 -18.11 0.67 -12.82
CA GLU A 138 -18.62 0.73 -11.44
C GLU A 138 -18.19 -0.48 -10.61
N ALA A 139 -18.08 -1.65 -11.23
CA ALA A 139 -17.60 -2.87 -10.57
C ALA A 139 -16.12 -2.74 -10.14
N ASP A 140 -15.26 -2.19 -11.01
CA ASP A 140 -13.85 -1.95 -10.68
C ASP A 140 -13.69 -0.88 -9.60
N GLN A 141 -14.49 0.19 -9.66
CA GLN A 141 -14.54 1.21 -8.60
C GLN A 141 -14.94 0.59 -7.27
N HIS A 142 -15.94 -0.30 -7.28
CA HIS A 142 -16.38 -1.00 -6.08
C HIS A 142 -15.29 -1.93 -5.53
N GLU A 143 -14.58 -2.67 -6.37
CA GLU A 143 -13.45 -3.51 -5.93
C GLU A 143 -12.35 -2.68 -5.25
N VAL A 144 -11.96 -1.54 -5.83
CA VAL A 144 -10.99 -0.62 -5.24
C VAL A 144 -11.50 -0.07 -3.90
N TRP A 145 -12.77 0.35 -3.85
CA TRP A 145 -13.40 0.86 -2.63
C TRP A 145 -13.39 -0.20 -1.52
N VAL A 146 -13.82 -1.44 -1.82
CA VAL A 146 -13.87 -2.55 -0.85
C VAL A 146 -12.48 -2.88 -0.33
N ALA A 147 -11.48 -2.91 -1.22
CA ALA A 147 -10.11 -3.18 -0.84
C ALA A 147 -9.56 -2.15 0.13
N ILE A 148 -9.80 -0.86 -0.13
CA ILE A 148 -9.39 0.23 0.77
C ILE A 148 -10.19 0.19 2.06
N ALA A 149 -11.51 0.13 2.02
CA ALA A 149 -12.36 0.15 3.21
C ALA A 149 -12.05 -1.01 4.19
N CYS A 150 -11.65 -2.17 3.67
CA CYS A 150 -11.39 -3.37 4.46
C CYS A 150 -9.92 -3.60 4.81
N HIS A 151 -8.97 -2.79 4.32
CA HIS A 151 -7.54 -3.11 4.45
C HIS A 151 -7.09 -3.21 5.92
N THR A 152 -7.71 -2.45 6.83
CA THR A 152 -7.42 -2.52 8.27
C THR A 152 -8.20 -3.58 9.03
N SER A 153 -9.15 -4.26 8.40
CA SER A 153 -10.13 -5.13 9.07
C SER A 153 -9.70 -6.61 9.04
N PRO A 154 -9.19 -7.17 10.16
CA PRO A 154 -8.72 -8.56 10.20
C PRO A 154 -9.84 -9.55 9.92
N HIS A 155 -9.50 -10.60 9.16
CA HIS A 155 -10.37 -11.66 8.68
C HIS A 155 -11.41 -11.25 7.62
N ILE A 156 -11.66 -9.96 7.44
CA ILE A 156 -12.57 -9.44 6.40
C ILE A 156 -11.77 -9.20 5.12
N GLY A 157 -10.69 -8.41 5.18
CA GLY A 157 -9.90 -8.06 4.01
C GLY A 157 -9.34 -9.29 3.28
N GLU A 158 -8.91 -10.31 4.03
CA GLU A 158 -8.33 -11.54 3.49
C GLU A 158 -9.34 -12.45 2.78
N ARG A 159 -10.64 -12.20 2.96
CA ARG A 159 -11.74 -13.06 2.51
C ARG A 159 -12.73 -12.41 1.55
N ILE A 160 -12.90 -11.08 1.61
CA ILE A 160 -13.95 -10.39 0.88
C ILE A 160 -13.67 -10.29 -0.62
N SER A 161 -12.42 -10.00 -1.01
CA SER A 161 -11.99 -10.01 -2.40
C SER A 161 -10.48 -10.25 -2.53
N ALA A 162 -10.04 -10.65 -3.73
CA ALA A 162 -8.63 -10.88 -4.01
C ALA A 162 -7.80 -9.58 -3.88
N LEU A 163 -8.34 -8.45 -4.35
CA LEU A 163 -7.67 -7.16 -4.21
C LEU A 163 -7.54 -6.75 -2.74
N ALA A 164 -8.63 -6.86 -1.97
CA ALA A 164 -8.64 -6.55 -0.54
C ALA A 164 -7.58 -7.37 0.23
N ARG A 165 -7.46 -8.66 -0.09
CA ARG A 165 -6.44 -9.53 0.50
C ARG A 165 -5.04 -9.03 0.19
N ILE A 166 -4.74 -8.74 -1.07
CA ILE A 166 -3.39 -8.32 -1.49
C ILE A 166 -2.99 -7.00 -0.82
N ILE A 167 -3.89 -6.00 -0.81
CA ILE A 167 -3.62 -4.69 -0.20
C ILE A 167 -3.35 -4.85 1.30
N ARG A 168 -4.20 -5.63 1.99
CA ARG A 168 -4.03 -5.89 3.42
C ARG A 168 -2.73 -6.61 3.75
N GLU A 169 -2.41 -7.68 3.04
CA GLU A 169 -1.19 -8.45 3.26
C GLU A 169 0.07 -7.64 2.96
N ALA A 170 0.05 -6.81 1.91
CA ALA A 170 1.14 -5.90 1.57
C ALA A 170 1.32 -4.78 2.63
N ALA A 171 0.23 -4.21 3.15
CA ALA A 171 0.28 -3.22 4.23
C ALA A 171 0.79 -3.82 5.54
N LEU A 172 0.34 -5.03 5.91
CA LEU A 172 0.83 -5.74 7.09
C LEU A 172 2.31 -6.13 6.97
N LEU A 173 2.74 -6.58 5.80
CA LEU A 173 4.14 -6.83 5.49
C LEU A 173 4.96 -5.54 5.68
N ASP A 174 4.49 -4.41 5.14
CA ASP A 174 5.21 -3.15 5.32
C ASP A 174 5.27 -2.73 6.79
N PHE A 175 4.26 -2.97 7.62
CA PHE A 175 4.35 -2.66 9.05
C PHE A 175 5.10 -3.72 9.89
N HIS A 176 5.73 -4.71 9.25
CA HIS A 176 6.36 -5.86 9.92
C HIS A 176 5.42 -6.50 10.95
N ARG A 177 4.16 -6.67 10.57
CA ARG A 177 3.10 -7.27 11.38
C ARG A 177 2.90 -8.72 10.99
N LEU A 178 2.13 -9.44 11.82
CA LEU A 178 1.67 -10.78 11.47
C LEU A 178 0.83 -10.69 10.19
N SER A 179 1.38 -11.22 9.11
CA SER A 179 0.75 -11.39 7.80
C SER A 179 0.81 -12.88 7.45
N ASP A 180 0.00 -13.31 6.48
CA ASP A 180 0.11 -14.65 5.90
C ASP A 180 1.32 -14.75 4.96
N VAL A 181 2.06 -13.65 4.75
CA VAL A 181 3.19 -13.54 3.83
C VAL A 181 4.48 -14.03 4.49
N GLN A 182 5.12 -15.02 3.87
CA GLN A 182 6.44 -15.49 4.26
C GLN A 182 7.54 -14.63 3.63
N VAL A 183 8.47 -14.15 4.45
CA VAL A 183 9.72 -13.56 3.95
C VAL A 183 10.75 -14.69 3.82
N VAL A 184 11.19 -14.98 2.60
CA VAL A 184 12.08 -16.10 2.29
C VAL A 184 13.32 -15.63 1.54
N ASN A 185 14.43 -16.36 1.66
CA ASN A 185 15.67 -15.99 0.96
C ASN A 185 15.66 -16.38 -0.53
N GLN A 186 14.85 -17.38 -0.88
CA GLN A 186 14.70 -17.89 -2.25
C GLN A 186 13.26 -18.39 -2.43
N PRO A 187 12.73 -18.46 -3.68
CA PRO A 187 11.40 -18.99 -3.93
C PRO A 187 11.22 -20.38 -3.31
N PRO A 188 10.15 -20.62 -2.54
CA PRO A 188 9.89 -21.92 -1.94
C PRO A 188 9.42 -22.91 -3.01
N GLU A 189 9.64 -24.20 -2.77
CA GLU A 189 9.05 -25.26 -3.61
C GLU A 189 7.51 -25.23 -3.53
N ASP A 190 6.97 -25.03 -2.33
CA ASP A 190 5.54 -24.82 -2.10
C ASP A 190 5.18 -23.33 -2.25
N THR A 191 4.68 -22.97 -3.43
CA THR A 191 4.20 -21.62 -3.74
C THR A 191 2.74 -21.40 -3.36
N SER A 192 2.11 -22.33 -2.64
CA SER A 192 0.71 -22.18 -2.21
C SER A 192 0.55 -21.07 -1.16
N LYS A 193 1.56 -20.79 -0.33
CA LYS A 193 1.54 -19.71 0.67
C LYS A 193 2.11 -18.42 0.10
N LEU A 194 1.54 -17.27 0.51
CA LEU A 194 2.02 -15.96 0.09
C LEU A 194 3.48 -15.81 0.51
N PHE A 195 4.33 -15.29 -0.37
CA PHE A 195 5.73 -15.06 -0.05
C PHE A 195 6.32 -13.86 -0.79
N VAL A 196 7.34 -13.27 -0.19
CA VAL A 196 8.22 -12.25 -0.76
C VAL A 196 9.68 -12.65 -0.54
N ILE A 197 10.56 -12.17 -1.41
CA ILE A 197 11.99 -12.45 -1.27
C ILE A 197 12.63 -11.39 -0.35
N GLU A 198 13.39 -11.81 0.66
CA GLU A 198 14.01 -10.92 1.65
C GLU A 198 14.86 -9.82 0.98
N GLU A 199 15.62 -10.18 -0.04
CA GLU A 199 16.45 -9.24 -0.80
C GLU A 199 15.62 -8.19 -1.55
N GLU A 200 14.43 -8.56 -2.06
CA GLU A 200 13.52 -7.60 -2.70
C GLU A 200 12.94 -6.62 -1.67
N VAL A 201 12.60 -7.11 -0.47
CA VAL A 201 12.15 -6.25 0.65
C VAL A 201 13.23 -5.24 1.00
N LYS A 202 14.49 -5.69 1.17
CA LYS A 202 15.64 -4.81 1.47
C LYS A 202 15.83 -3.75 0.38
N GLN A 203 15.69 -4.12 -0.90
CA GLN A 203 15.81 -3.18 -2.01
C GLN A 203 14.66 -2.16 -2.03
N ILE A 204 13.43 -2.60 -1.79
CA ILE A 204 12.25 -1.73 -1.73
C ILE A 204 12.39 -0.72 -0.58
N GLU A 205 12.79 -1.17 0.61
CA GLU A 205 13.01 -0.28 1.77
C GLU A 205 14.20 0.68 1.57
N ALA A 206 15.22 0.28 0.81
CA ALA A 206 16.33 1.17 0.44
C ALA A 206 15.91 2.26 -0.57
N LEU A 207 14.98 1.94 -1.47
CA LEU A 207 14.43 2.88 -2.45
C LEU A 207 13.45 3.86 -1.79
N PHE A 208 12.65 3.38 -0.86
CA PHE A 208 11.63 4.15 -0.15
C PHE A 208 11.81 3.99 1.36
N PRO A 209 12.69 4.81 1.99
CA PRO A 209 12.91 4.76 3.43
C PRO A 209 11.61 4.86 4.24
N ARG A 210 11.58 4.17 5.38
CA ARG A 210 10.38 4.06 6.22
C ARG A 210 10.06 5.34 7.00
N ASP A 211 11.09 6.09 7.39
CA ASP A 211 11.00 7.37 8.10
C ASP A 211 10.00 7.40 9.27
N SER A 212 9.97 6.33 10.07
CA SER A 212 9.04 6.18 11.20
C SER A 212 7.56 6.33 10.81
N ILE A 213 7.17 5.83 9.63
CA ILE A 213 5.80 5.88 9.11
C ILE A 213 4.73 5.55 10.15
N GLU A 214 4.95 4.57 11.01
CA GLU A 214 3.99 4.16 12.04
C GLU A 214 3.63 5.31 12.98
N LYS A 215 4.63 6.12 13.36
CA LYS A 215 4.43 7.30 14.20
C LYS A 215 3.78 8.42 13.42
N VAL A 216 4.20 8.64 12.16
CA VAL A 216 3.64 9.71 11.33
C VAL A 216 2.15 9.48 11.11
N LEU A 217 1.77 8.28 10.67
CA LEU A 217 0.38 7.91 10.42
C LEU A 217 -0.45 7.91 11.71
N ALA A 218 0.06 7.31 12.79
CA ALA A 218 -0.63 7.35 14.09
C ALA A 218 -0.85 8.78 14.59
N ASN A 219 0.13 9.68 14.43
CA ASN A 219 -0.01 11.09 14.82
C ASN A 219 -1.07 11.80 13.98
N SER A 220 -1.11 11.58 12.66
CA SER A 220 -2.15 12.14 11.78
C SER A 220 -3.54 11.71 12.22
N LEU A 221 -3.72 10.42 12.48
CA LEU A 221 -4.99 9.85 12.93
C LEU A 221 -5.38 10.37 14.33
N VAL A 222 -4.44 10.44 15.27
CA VAL A 222 -4.69 11.02 16.61
C VAL A 222 -5.10 12.50 16.51
N ALA A 223 -4.43 13.28 15.66
CA ALA A 223 -4.76 14.68 15.44
C ALA A 223 -6.17 14.84 14.84
N GLN A 224 -6.53 14.00 13.87
CA GLN A 224 -7.90 13.94 13.34
C GLN A 224 -8.92 13.60 14.42
N ALA A 225 -8.66 12.57 15.23
CA ALA A 225 -9.56 12.15 16.31
C ALA A 225 -9.80 13.24 17.35
N GLN A 226 -8.77 14.05 17.64
CA GLN A 226 -8.87 15.18 18.57
C GLN A 226 -9.77 16.29 18.02
N ARG A 227 -9.69 16.59 16.72
CA ARG A 227 -10.54 17.59 16.04
C ARG A 227 -12.01 17.16 16.00
N LYS A 228 -12.29 15.88 15.72
CA LYS A 228 -13.63 15.31 15.54
C LYS A 228 -14.40 15.00 16.85
N GLY A 229 -13.84 15.35 18.01
CA GLY A 229 -14.51 15.17 19.31
C GLY A 229 -14.82 13.71 19.67
N ARG A 230 -15.91 13.45 20.41
CA ARG A 230 -16.20 12.11 20.96
C ARG A 230 -16.55 11.07 19.89
N GLN A 231 -17.15 11.49 18.79
CA GLN A 231 -17.54 10.63 17.66
C GLN A 231 -16.32 10.25 16.82
N GLY A 232 -15.41 11.20 16.56
CA GLY A 232 -14.14 10.94 15.89
C GLY A 232 -13.20 9.99 16.64
N LYS A 233 -13.16 10.07 17.97
CA LYS A 233 -12.35 9.14 18.80
C LYS A 233 -12.76 7.68 18.63
N LEU A 234 -14.05 7.40 18.45
CA LEU A 234 -14.55 6.03 18.23
C LEU A 234 -14.22 5.54 16.81
N LEU A 235 -14.27 6.43 15.82
CA LEU A 235 -14.01 6.12 14.41
C LEU A 235 -12.52 5.89 14.13
N VAL A 236 -11.62 6.59 14.83
CA VAL A 236 -10.17 6.45 14.64
C VAL A 236 -9.58 5.29 15.47
N ALA A 237 -10.10 5.01 16.66
CA ALA A 237 -9.56 3.96 17.54
C ALA A 237 -9.62 2.55 16.92
N ALA A 238 -10.60 2.26 16.06
CA ALA A 238 -10.69 0.98 15.35
C ALA A 238 -9.57 0.80 14.30
N GLY A 239 -9.16 1.89 13.63
CA GLY A 239 -8.01 1.90 12.72
C GLY A 239 -6.67 1.88 13.47
N LEU A 240 -6.62 2.49 14.65
CA LEU A 240 -5.40 2.56 15.47
C LEU A 240 -4.96 1.21 16.06
N ALA A 241 -5.86 0.22 16.10
CA ALA A 241 -5.58 -1.12 16.60
C ALA A 241 -4.46 -1.85 15.83
N ILE A 242 -4.16 -1.42 14.59
CA ILE A 242 -2.98 -1.87 13.84
C ILE A 242 -1.67 -1.44 14.54
N PHE A 243 -1.65 -0.27 15.19
CA PHE A 243 -0.45 0.32 15.78
C PHE A 243 -0.23 -0.05 17.26
N GLU A 244 -1.27 -0.44 18.01
CA GLU A 244 -1.15 -0.70 19.46
C GLU A 244 -0.44 -2.02 19.82
N SER A 245 -0.33 -2.95 18.87
CA SER A 245 0.31 -4.26 19.09
C SER A 245 1.83 -4.19 19.32
N SER A 246 2.51 -3.10 18.92
CA SER A 246 3.95 -2.92 19.19
C SER A 246 4.30 -2.73 20.67
N ARG A 247 3.34 -2.32 21.53
CA ARG A 247 3.58 -2.23 22.99
C ARG A 247 3.34 -3.55 23.74
N ALA A 248 2.49 -4.43 23.21
CA ALA A 248 2.18 -5.69 23.88
C ALA A 248 3.31 -6.74 23.74
N GLY A 249 4.00 -6.77 22.60
CA GLY A 249 5.14 -7.67 22.36
C GLY A 249 6.33 -7.42 23.30
N ALA A 250 6.57 -6.16 23.69
CA ALA A 250 7.65 -5.79 24.60
C ALA A 250 7.37 -6.18 26.07
N ARG A 251 6.10 -6.33 26.48
CA ARG A 251 5.74 -6.74 27.84
C ARG A 251 5.76 -8.26 28.05
N LEU A 252 5.53 -9.05 27.01
CA LEU A 252 5.55 -10.52 27.12
C LEU A 252 6.97 -11.10 27.08
N ALA A 253 7.94 -10.39 26.49
CA ALA A 253 9.36 -10.78 26.51
C ALA A 253 10.02 -10.55 27.89
N GLY A 254 9.49 -9.64 28.71
CA GLY A 254 10.03 -9.33 30.05
C GLY A 254 9.45 -10.16 31.20
N CYS A 255 8.52 -11.09 30.94
CA CYS A 255 7.80 -11.84 31.99
C CYS A 255 8.13 -13.35 32.01
N LYS A 256 9.32 -13.74 31.50
CA LYS A 256 9.80 -15.15 31.52
C LYS A 256 11.04 -15.42 32.38
N GLN A 257 11.40 -14.51 33.29
CA GLN A 257 12.39 -14.76 34.34
C GLN A 257 11.77 -14.41 35.70
N GLY A 258 11.15 -15.39 36.33
CA GLY A 258 10.54 -15.18 37.65
C GLY A 258 9.66 -16.29 38.20
N ILE A 259 9.47 -17.42 37.51
CA ILE A 259 8.77 -18.59 38.07
C ILE A 259 9.57 -19.85 37.73
N LEU A 260 10.63 -20.06 38.49
CA LEU A 260 11.29 -21.34 38.72
C LEU A 260 12.26 -21.13 39.87
N MET A 261 11.78 -21.26 41.11
CA MET A 261 12.47 -21.80 42.29
C MET A 261 11.49 -21.84 43.47
N ASN A 262 10.88 -23.01 43.67
CA ASN A 262 10.79 -23.73 44.95
C ASN A 262 10.04 -25.04 44.75
#